data_AF-A0AA42R4L2-F1
#
_entry.id   AF-A0AA42R4L2-F1
#
_cell.length_a   1.000
_cell.length_b   1.000
_cell.length_c   1.000
_cell.angle_alpha   90.00
_cell.angle_beta   90.00
_cell.angle_gamma   90.00
#
_symmetry.space_group_name_H-M   'P 1'
#
loop_
_entity.id
_entity.type
_entity.pdbx_description
1 polymer ?
#
loop_
_entity_poly.entity_id
_entity_poly.type
_entity_poly.pdbx_seq_one_letter_code
_entity_poly.pdbx_strand_id
1 'polypeptide(L)'
;MKKSALSLFICAAISFSAAAETLVQNEFAQDNATYTAIVLKLKPTTGLLKATNNKITLSDASLTTTNMFRPTNLRSSTQSSELTELNKRYGFDRYLRIELPKDKSQDKTYINHIITELEQNQNVEFVYPEAEPVSLDDTALTPQLKSSLNDNLTSAAVPDFRNKQDYLKAPDVKRTGYYMGGVNRDSVDRYAGSAGEGVTIISAEIDAWNTSHANLPPMSLSSGKTTYVASHDHDTASVGIMAAKDMGTGIRGLAWKSRMGYAASASNNLYNLIPQLKAGDVVQIGIQVAGGYPSGCQKDCWVA
;
A
#
# COMPACT_ATOMS: atom_id res chain seq x y z
N MET A 1 65.53 -24.58 -12.02
CA MET A 1 64.14 -24.58 -11.52
C MET A 1 63.40 -23.42 -12.14
N LYS A 2 62.32 -23.73 -12.86
CA LYS A 2 61.60 -22.84 -13.78
C LYS A 2 60.67 -21.91 -13.01
N LYS A 3 60.76 -20.59 -13.24
CA LYS A 3 59.69 -19.63 -12.95
C LYS A 3 58.96 -19.40 -14.27
N SER A 4 57.85 -20.12 -14.48
CA SER A 4 56.98 -19.95 -15.64
C SER A 4 56.01 -18.81 -15.39
N ALA A 5 55.94 -17.90 -16.37
CA ALA A 5 54.99 -16.81 -16.47
C ALA A 5 53.55 -17.31 -16.30
N LEU A 6 52.83 -16.72 -15.35
CA LEU A 6 51.38 -16.85 -15.25
C LEU A 6 50.78 -15.72 -16.10
N SER A 7 50.34 -16.08 -17.30
CA SER A 7 49.55 -15.20 -18.17
C SER A 7 48.32 -14.69 -17.41
N LEU A 8 48.24 -13.38 -17.26
CA LEU A 8 47.05 -12.66 -16.82
C LEU A 8 45.98 -12.82 -17.92
N PHE A 9 45.04 -13.74 -17.72
CA PHE A 9 43.79 -13.76 -18.47
C PHE A 9 42.93 -12.58 -17.98
N ILE A 10 43.18 -11.39 -18.54
CA ILE A 10 42.18 -10.31 -18.54
C ILE A 10 41.17 -10.69 -19.62
N CYS A 11 40.25 -11.60 -19.30
CA CYS A 11 39.00 -11.66 -20.04
C CYS A 11 38.17 -10.47 -19.57
N ALA A 12 37.98 -9.53 -20.49
CA ALA A 12 37.05 -8.43 -20.37
C ALA A 12 35.67 -8.95 -19.92
N ALA A 13 35.34 -8.78 -18.65
CA ALA A 13 33.97 -8.69 -18.17
C ALA A 13 33.47 -7.25 -18.43
N ILE A 14 33.49 -6.86 -19.70
CA ILE A 14 32.75 -5.70 -20.17
C ILE A 14 31.48 -6.27 -20.81
N SER A 15 30.33 -5.79 -20.32
CA SER A 15 28.98 -5.96 -20.91
C SER A 15 28.12 -7.11 -20.39
N PHE A 16 27.58 -6.99 -19.17
CA PHE A 16 26.24 -7.52 -18.87
C PHE A 16 25.33 -6.53 -18.15
N SER A 17 25.85 -5.40 -17.65
CA SER A 17 25.02 -4.36 -17.03
C SER A 17 24.17 -3.57 -18.03
N ALA A 18 24.57 -3.50 -19.31
CA ALA A 18 23.83 -2.76 -20.35
C ALA A 18 22.65 -3.55 -20.94
N ALA A 19 22.64 -4.88 -20.83
CA ALA A 19 21.52 -5.70 -21.33
C ALA A 19 20.34 -5.74 -20.35
N ALA A 20 20.59 -5.52 -19.06
CA ALA A 20 19.55 -5.42 -18.04
C ALA A 20 18.70 -4.15 -18.18
N GLU A 21 19.21 -3.09 -18.81
CA GLU A 21 18.45 -1.85 -19.08
C GLU A 21 17.53 -1.94 -20.30
N THR A 22 17.57 -3.05 -21.06
CA THR A 22 16.80 -3.21 -22.29
C THR A 22 15.57 -4.11 -22.20
N LEU A 23 15.50 -4.99 -21.19
CA LEU A 23 14.39 -5.93 -21.04
C LEU A 23 13.28 -5.31 -20.18
N VAL A 24 12.04 -5.45 -20.65
CA VAL A 24 10.85 -5.05 -19.89
C VAL A 24 10.75 -5.94 -18.66
N GLN A 25 10.64 -5.33 -17.48
CA GLN A 25 10.31 -6.09 -16.27
C GLN A 25 8.82 -6.44 -16.31
N ASN A 26 8.45 -7.67 -15.97
CA ASN A 26 7.05 -8.06 -15.92
C ASN A 26 6.73 -8.95 -14.72
N GLU A 27 5.45 -8.92 -14.36
CA GLU A 27 4.82 -9.91 -13.49
C GLU A 27 3.59 -10.46 -14.19
N PHE A 28 3.37 -11.77 -14.08
CA PHE A 28 2.21 -12.43 -14.68
C PHE A 28 1.11 -12.69 -13.66
N ALA A 29 -0.13 -12.71 -14.14
CA ALA A 29 -1.29 -13.10 -13.37
C ALA A 29 -1.18 -14.56 -12.90
N GLN A 30 -1.62 -14.79 -11.66
CA GLN A 30 -1.58 -16.07 -10.96
C GLN A 30 -2.97 -16.72 -10.97
N ASP A 31 -3.00 -18.03 -10.71
CA ASP A 31 -4.27 -18.76 -10.60
C ASP A 31 -5.02 -18.34 -9.32
N ASN A 32 -6.35 -18.33 -9.38
CA ASN A 32 -7.25 -18.00 -8.27
C ASN A 32 -7.09 -16.58 -7.70
N ALA A 33 -6.50 -15.66 -8.45
CA ALA A 33 -6.47 -14.24 -8.11
C ALA A 33 -7.46 -13.45 -8.98
N THR A 34 -8.01 -12.37 -8.42
CA THR A 34 -8.82 -11.40 -9.16
C THR A 34 -8.00 -10.15 -9.41
N TYR A 35 -8.08 -9.62 -10.64
CA TYR A 35 -7.36 -8.42 -11.08
C TYR A 35 -8.35 -7.38 -11.60
N THR A 36 -8.13 -6.13 -11.21
CA THR A 36 -8.98 -5.00 -11.65
C THR A 36 -8.42 -4.30 -12.89
N ALA A 37 -7.11 -4.36 -13.07
CA ALA A 37 -6.42 -3.70 -14.17
C ALA A 37 -5.08 -4.35 -14.50
N ILE A 38 -4.47 -3.86 -15.58
CA ILE A 38 -3.04 -4.00 -15.86
C ILE A 38 -2.40 -2.62 -15.72
N VAL A 39 -1.32 -2.54 -14.96
CA VAL A 39 -0.52 -1.32 -14.80
C VAL A 39 0.76 -1.48 -15.59
N LEU A 40 1.14 -0.41 -16.28
CA LEU A 40 2.43 -0.34 -16.95
C LEU A 40 3.09 1.01 -16.72
N LYS A 41 4.42 1.01 -16.80
CA LYS A 41 5.24 2.20 -16.75
C LYS A 41 5.99 2.33 -18.07
N LEU A 42 5.90 3.48 -18.71
CA LEU A 42 6.66 3.79 -19.93
C LEU A 42 8.10 4.16 -19.58
N LYS A 43 9.08 3.86 -20.44
CA LYS A 43 10.46 4.34 -20.33
C LYS A 43 10.52 5.88 -20.38
N PRO A 44 11.56 6.52 -19.80
CA PRO A 44 11.74 7.95 -19.92
C PRO A 44 11.92 8.32 -21.40
N THR A 45 11.18 9.32 -21.91
CA THR A 45 11.41 9.84 -23.26
C THR A 45 12.61 10.80 -23.23
N THR A 46 13.62 10.51 -24.03
CA THR A 46 14.76 11.41 -24.24
C THR A 46 14.50 12.26 -25.50
N GLY A 47 14.17 13.54 -25.35
CA GLY A 47 14.04 14.48 -26.47
C GLY A 47 12.96 15.57 -26.31
N LEU A 48 13.01 16.57 -27.21
CA LEU A 48 12.13 17.76 -27.27
C LEU A 48 10.64 17.45 -27.53
N LEU A 49 10.30 16.21 -27.88
CA LEU A 49 8.91 15.76 -27.99
C LEU A 49 8.41 15.40 -26.59
N LYS A 50 7.82 16.40 -25.92
CA LYS A 50 7.05 16.23 -24.69
C LYS A 50 6.08 15.04 -24.83
N ALA A 51 5.85 14.35 -23.72
CA ALA A 51 4.94 13.23 -23.54
C ALA A 51 3.46 13.60 -23.86
N THR A 52 3.15 13.89 -25.12
CA THR A 52 1.81 14.30 -25.56
C THR A 52 0.97 13.14 -26.07
N ASN A 53 1.48 11.92 -26.11
CA ASN A 53 0.67 10.71 -26.35
C ASN A 53 1.25 9.52 -25.59
N ASN A 54 1.02 9.45 -24.28
CA ASN A 54 1.16 8.21 -23.51
C ASN A 54 0.04 7.23 -23.89
N LYS A 55 -0.03 6.84 -25.17
CA LYS A 55 -1.00 5.89 -25.69
C LYS A 55 -0.25 4.67 -26.16
N ILE A 56 -0.59 3.54 -25.59
CA ILE A 56 -0.26 2.23 -26.16
C ILE A 56 -1.48 1.73 -26.90
N THR A 57 -1.27 1.27 -28.12
CA THR A 57 -2.25 0.50 -28.88
C THR A 57 -2.10 -0.97 -28.50
N LEU A 58 -3.22 -1.59 -28.15
CA LEU A 58 -3.31 -3.03 -27.90
C LEU A 58 -4.04 -3.72 -29.05
N SER A 59 -3.82 -5.02 -29.21
CA SER A 59 -4.52 -5.89 -30.16
C SER A 59 -6.02 -5.95 -29.88
N ASP A 60 -6.41 -5.93 -28.60
CA ASP A 60 -7.78 -5.75 -28.15
C ASP A 60 -8.13 -4.25 -28.14
N ALA A 61 -8.83 -3.81 -29.18
CA ALA A 61 -9.24 -2.40 -29.35
C ALA A 61 -10.29 -1.92 -28.34
N SER A 62 -10.90 -2.82 -27.55
CA SER A 62 -11.83 -2.43 -26.47
C SER A 62 -11.11 -1.89 -25.24
N LEU A 63 -9.83 -2.23 -25.07
CA LEU A 63 -9.03 -1.80 -23.95
C LEU A 63 -8.52 -0.38 -24.15
N THR A 64 -8.61 0.43 -23.11
CA THR A 64 -8.15 1.83 -23.13
C THR A 64 -7.10 2.07 -22.08
N THR A 65 -6.04 2.78 -22.49
CA THR A 65 -4.98 3.22 -21.57
C THR A 65 -5.36 4.55 -20.94
N THR A 66 -5.19 4.63 -19.62
CA THR A 66 -5.46 5.83 -18.83
C THR A 66 -4.27 6.15 -17.94
N ASN A 67 -3.90 7.43 -17.78
CA ASN A 67 -2.91 7.79 -16.74
C ASN A 67 -3.38 7.30 -15.37
N MET A 68 -2.52 6.54 -14.67
CA MET A 68 -2.81 6.00 -13.34
C MET A 68 -2.83 7.11 -12.29
N PHE A 69 -1.82 7.99 -12.34
CA PHE A 69 -1.70 9.14 -11.44
C PHE A 69 -2.19 10.40 -12.14
N ARG A 70 -3.29 10.95 -11.63
CA ARG A 70 -3.94 12.14 -12.15
C ARG A 70 -4.17 13.10 -10.98
N PRO A 71 -3.58 14.31 -11.03
CA PRO A 71 -3.93 15.34 -10.08
C PRO A 71 -5.43 15.61 -10.13
N THR A 72 -6.10 15.47 -8.99
CA THR A 72 -7.50 15.84 -8.81
C THR A 72 -7.60 16.83 -7.66
N ASN A 73 -8.56 17.74 -7.73
CA ASN A 73 -8.89 18.66 -6.63
C ASN A 73 -7.71 19.51 -6.12
N LEU A 74 -6.76 19.89 -6.99
CA LEU A 74 -5.68 20.80 -6.63
C LEU A 74 -6.23 22.17 -6.25
N ARG A 75 -5.83 22.69 -5.09
CA ARG A 75 -6.39 23.92 -4.51
C ARG A 75 -5.51 25.15 -4.77
N SER A 76 -4.31 24.96 -5.33
CA SER A 76 -3.38 26.07 -5.65
C SER A 76 -2.42 25.72 -6.79
N SER A 77 -1.84 26.76 -7.40
CA SER A 77 -0.76 26.63 -8.38
C SER A 77 0.49 25.98 -7.79
N THR A 78 0.81 26.27 -6.52
CA THR A 78 1.95 25.66 -5.82
C THR A 78 1.82 24.14 -5.72
N GLN A 79 0.65 23.63 -5.34
CA GLN A 79 0.39 22.17 -5.30
C GLN A 79 0.50 21.53 -6.68
N SER A 80 0.08 22.24 -7.73
CA SER A 80 0.25 21.77 -9.11
C SER A 80 1.71 21.72 -9.53
N SER A 81 2.51 22.72 -9.16
CA SER A 81 3.95 22.77 -9.46
C SER A 81 4.71 21.68 -8.73
N GLU A 82 4.40 21.44 -7.46
CA GLU A 82 4.97 20.37 -6.65
C GLU A 82 4.71 18.99 -7.28
N LEU A 83 3.45 18.67 -7.61
CA LEU A 83 3.16 17.40 -8.29
C LEU A 83 3.83 17.29 -9.66
N THR A 84 3.95 18.39 -10.41
CA THR A 84 4.68 18.37 -11.69
C THR A 84 6.15 18.01 -11.49
N GLU A 85 6.79 18.57 -10.46
CA GLU A 85 8.17 18.24 -10.11
C GLU A 85 8.32 16.79 -9.65
N LEU A 86 7.41 16.32 -8.80
CA LEU A 86 7.38 14.93 -8.32
C LEU A 86 7.15 13.95 -9.47
N ASN A 87 6.24 14.27 -10.38
CA ASN A 87 5.98 13.48 -11.59
C ASN A 87 7.25 13.35 -12.41
N LYS A 88 7.95 14.47 -12.65
CA LYS A 88 9.23 14.45 -13.37
C LYS A 88 10.31 13.64 -12.63
N ARG A 89 10.39 13.78 -11.31
CA ARG A 89 11.43 13.14 -10.48
C ARG A 89 11.23 11.64 -10.32
N TYR A 90 10.00 11.20 -10.08
CA TYR A 90 9.66 9.80 -9.76
C TYR A 90 8.98 9.07 -10.93
N GLY A 91 8.61 9.79 -11.98
CA GLY A 91 8.01 9.24 -13.20
C GLY A 91 6.53 8.88 -13.07
N PHE A 92 5.77 9.50 -12.16
CA PHE A 92 4.34 9.23 -11.99
C PHE A 92 3.51 9.52 -13.26
N ASP A 93 3.96 10.46 -14.09
CA ASP A 93 3.35 10.78 -15.39
C ASP A 93 3.57 9.69 -16.45
N ARG A 94 4.39 8.67 -16.17
CA ARG A 94 4.68 7.53 -17.06
C ARG A 94 3.88 6.27 -16.74
N TYR A 95 3.12 6.28 -15.64
CA TYR A 95 2.27 5.14 -15.28
C TYR A 95 0.92 5.21 -15.98
N LEU A 96 0.61 4.16 -16.72
CA LEU A 96 -0.69 3.93 -17.34
C LEU A 96 -1.38 2.74 -16.67
N ARG A 97 -2.71 2.78 -16.68
CA ARG A 97 -3.60 1.76 -16.16
C ARG A 97 -4.62 1.40 -17.24
N ILE A 98 -4.84 0.10 -17.39
CA ILE A 98 -5.79 -0.49 -18.33
C ILE A 98 -6.81 -1.25 -17.51
N GLU A 99 -8.02 -0.72 -17.40
CA GLU A 99 -9.11 -1.40 -16.69
C GLU A 99 -9.44 -2.72 -17.40
N LEU A 100 -9.54 -3.81 -16.64
CA LEU A 100 -9.97 -5.10 -17.18
C LEU A 100 -11.50 -5.15 -17.25
N PRO A 101 -12.09 -5.75 -18.29
CA PRO A 101 -13.50 -6.12 -18.28
C PRO A 101 -13.80 -7.01 -17.07
N LYS A 102 -14.95 -6.79 -16.41
CA LYS A 102 -15.30 -7.49 -15.17
C LYS A 102 -15.38 -9.01 -15.34
N ASP A 103 -15.81 -9.48 -16.51
CA ASP A 103 -15.86 -10.90 -16.88
C ASP A 103 -14.49 -11.50 -17.22
N LYS A 104 -13.44 -10.67 -17.27
CA LYS A 104 -12.05 -11.06 -17.54
C LYS A 104 -11.12 -10.93 -16.34
N SER A 105 -11.62 -10.46 -15.19
CA SER A 105 -10.80 -10.19 -13.99
C SER A 105 -10.08 -11.42 -13.42
N GLN A 106 -10.56 -12.64 -13.70
CA GLN A 106 -9.95 -13.91 -13.30
C GLN A 106 -9.43 -14.74 -14.49
N ASP A 107 -9.54 -14.22 -15.72
CA ASP A 107 -9.07 -14.89 -16.94
C ASP A 107 -7.55 -14.69 -17.08
N LYS A 108 -6.80 -15.53 -16.37
CA LYS A 108 -5.32 -15.49 -16.37
C LYS A 108 -4.72 -15.54 -17.77
N THR A 109 -5.28 -16.35 -18.67
CA THR A 109 -4.78 -16.49 -20.04
C THR A 109 -4.95 -15.19 -20.80
N TYR A 110 -6.13 -14.56 -20.70
CA TYR A 110 -6.39 -13.25 -21.30
C TYR A 110 -5.48 -12.16 -20.73
N ILE A 111 -5.34 -12.08 -19.40
CA ILE A 111 -4.49 -11.08 -18.74
C ILE A 111 -3.03 -11.25 -19.15
N ASN A 112 -2.51 -12.49 -19.12
CA ASN A 112 -1.12 -12.77 -19.49
C ASN A 112 -0.84 -12.57 -20.98
N HIS A 113 -1.85 -12.72 -21.84
CA HIS A 113 -1.73 -12.38 -23.26
C HIS A 113 -1.46 -10.88 -23.45
N ILE A 114 -2.21 -10.02 -22.76
CA ILE A 114 -2.02 -8.57 -22.80
C ILE A 114 -0.65 -8.19 -22.21
N ILE A 115 -0.24 -8.80 -21.09
CA ILE A 115 1.08 -8.56 -20.49
C ILE A 115 2.20 -8.92 -21.47
N THR A 116 2.09 -10.08 -22.14
CA THR A 116 3.06 -10.51 -23.16
C THR A 116 3.10 -9.55 -24.34
N GLU A 117 1.95 -9.02 -24.78
CA GLU A 117 1.90 -8.01 -25.83
C GLU A 117 2.64 -6.72 -25.40
N LEU A 118 2.39 -6.25 -24.17
CA LEU A 118 3.01 -5.05 -23.61
C LEU A 118 4.52 -5.21 -23.40
N GLU A 119 4.98 -6.41 -23.04
CA GLU A 119 6.40 -6.75 -22.91
C GLU A 119 7.18 -6.56 -24.23
N GLN A 120 6.55 -6.81 -25.38
CA GLN A 120 7.17 -6.62 -26.69
C GLN A 120 7.25 -5.14 -27.11
N ASN A 121 6.58 -4.25 -26.39
CA ASN A 121 6.58 -2.83 -26.71
C ASN A 121 7.87 -2.15 -26.21
N GLN A 122 8.67 -1.63 -27.13
CA GLN A 122 9.97 -1.02 -26.82
C GLN A 122 9.88 0.19 -25.86
N ASN A 123 8.72 0.83 -25.76
CA ASN A 123 8.49 1.99 -24.89
C ASN A 123 8.09 1.61 -23.47
N VAL A 124 7.79 0.33 -23.18
CA VAL A 124 7.43 -0.12 -21.83
C VAL A 124 8.71 -0.38 -21.02
N GLU A 125 8.71 0.03 -19.76
CA GLU A 125 9.77 -0.22 -18.76
C GLU A 125 9.38 -1.38 -17.86
N PHE A 126 8.13 -1.38 -17.39
CA PHE A 126 7.59 -2.39 -16.47
C PHE A 126 6.08 -2.59 -16.71
N VAL A 127 5.57 -3.80 -16.51
CA VAL A 127 4.15 -4.14 -16.61
C VAL A 127 3.75 -5.23 -15.61
N TYR A 128 2.59 -5.08 -14.96
CA TYR A 128 2.08 -6.05 -13.99
C TYR A 128 0.56 -5.97 -13.87
N PRO A 129 -0.12 -7.06 -13.46
CA PRO A 129 -1.55 -7.02 -13.19
C PRO A 129 -1.80 -6.44 -11.78
N GLU A 130 -2.77 -5.53 -11.67
CA GLU A 130 -3.19 -4.93 -10.40
C GLU A 130 -4.25 -5.81 -9.74
N ALA A 131 -3.85 -6.52 -8.69
CA ALA A 131 -4.73 -7.40 -7.92
C ALA A 131 -5.83 -6.59 -7.22
N GLU A 132 -7.01 -7.18 -7.13
CA GLU A 132 -8.13 -6.62 -6.38
C GLU A 132 -7.80 -6.63 -4.88
N PRO A 133 -7.87 -5.46 -4.20
CA PRO A 133 -7.82 -5.42 -2.76
C PRO A 133 -8.97 -6.22 -2.12
N VAL A 134 -8.68 -7.01 -1.10
CA VAL A 134 -9.69 -7.79 -0.36
C VAL A 134 -9.65 -7.45 1.12
N SER A 135 -10.81 -7.43 1.76
CA SER A 135 -10.90 -7.18 3.20
C SER A 135 -10.42 -8.41 3.96
N LEU A 136 -9.56 -8.21 4.96
CA LEU A 136 -9.26 -9.28 5.92
C LEU A 136 -10.48 -9.72 6.71
N ASP A 137 -11.45 -8.83 6.94
CA ASP A 137 -12.63 -9.16 7.74
C ASP A 137 -13.55 -10.19 7.03
N ASP A 138 -13.50 -10.27 5.70
CA ASP A 138 -14.21 -11.30 4.92
C ASP A 138 -13.60 -12.70 5.06
N THR A 139 -12.34 -12.78 5.49
CA THR A 139 -11.57 -14.03 5.62
C THR A 139 -11.12 -14.32 7.05
N ALA A 140 -11.31 -13.39 7.97
CA ALA A 140 -10.90 -13.50 9.35
C ALA A 140 -11.73 -14.55 10.10
N LEU A 141 -11.07 -15.25 11.03
CA LEU A 141 -11.76 -16.08 12.00
C LEU A 141 -12.78 -15.22 12.74
N THR A 142 -14.01 -15.71 12.84
CA THR A 142 -15.12 -15.01 13.48
C THR A 142 -14.69 -14.62 14.90
N PRO A 143 -14.83 -13.34 15.32
CA PRO A 143 -14.44 -12.93 16.65
C PRO A 143 -15.12 -13.82 17.69
N GLN A 144 -14.33 -14.58 18.46
CA GLN A 144 -14.89 -15.47 19.49
C GLN A 144 -15.50 -14.70 20.67
N LEU A 145 -15.28 -13.40 20.73
CA LEU A 145 -15.93 -12.49 21.66
C LEU A 145 -17.06 -11.76 20.93
N LYS A 146 -18.30 -12.12 21.24
CA LYS A 146 -19.45 -11.29 20.91
C LYS A 146 -19.30 -9.96 21.63
N SER A 147 -19.30 -8.86 20.88
CA SER A 147 -19.53 -7.53 21.42
C SER A 147 -20.87 -7.55 22.17
N SER A 148 -20.84 -7.46 23.49
CA SER A 148 -22.01 -7.29 24.35
C SER A 148 -22.17 -5.84 24.81
N LEU A 149 -21.46 -4.91 24.16
CA LEU A 149 -21.45 -3.52 24.58
C LEU A 149 -22.71 -2.81 24.05
N ASN A 150 -23.44 -2.23 24.99
CA ASN A 150 -24.64 -1.42 24.76
C ASN A 150 -24.25 -0.17 23.95
N ASP A 151 -25.00 0.19 22.90
CA ASP A 151 -24.71 1.35 22.03
C ASP A 151 -24.79 2.72 22.73
N ASN A 152 -25.13 2.75 24.02
CA ASN A 152 -25.31 3.95 24.85
C ASN A 152 -24.13 4.23 25.81
N LEU A 153 -22.94 3.67 25.58
CA LEU A 153 -21.78 3.93 26.43
C LEU A 153 -21.22 5.33 26.17
N THR A 154 -21.25 6.17 27.22
CA THR A 154 -20.50 7.44 27.23
C THR A 154 -19.00 7.16 27.34
N SER A 155 -18.14 8.14 27.02
CA SER A 155 -16.68 8.01 27.15
C SER A 155 -16.21 7.53 28.55
N ALA A 156 -16.98 7.82 29.59
CA ALA A 156 -16.73 7.37 30.96
C ALA A 156 -17.01 5.87 31.22
N ALA A 157 -17.69 5.20 30.29
CA ALA A 157 -18.08 3.79 30.40
C ALA A 157 -17.23 2.85 29.51
N VAL A 158 -16.26 3.40 28.76
CA VAL A 158 -15.31 2.59 27.98
C VAL A 158 -14.39 1.84 28.96
N PRO A 159 -14.35 0.49 28.93
CA PRO A 159 -13.44 -0.27 29.79
C PRO A 159 -11.98 0.04 29.46
N ASP A 160 -11.11 -0.04 30.47
CA ASP A 160 -9.67 0.07 30.27
C ASP A 160 -9.06 -1.25 29.80
N PHE A 161 -8.46 -1.23 28.60
CA PHE A 161 -7.79 -2.35 27.97
C PHE A 161 -6.28 -2.11 27.78
N ARG A 162 -5.71 -1.05 28.36
CA ARG A 162 -4.28 -0.72 28.21
C ARG A 162 -3.36 -1.82 28.73
N ASN A 163 -3.83 -2.59 29.72
CA ASN A 163 -3.12 -3.76 30.24
C ASN A 163 -3.07 -4.96 29.27
N LYS A 164 -3.79 -4.92 28.14
CA LYS A 164 -3.78 -5.96 27.11
C LYS A 164 -2.91 -5.62 25.89
N GLN A 165 -2.31 -4.44 25.86
CA GLN A 165 -1.48 -3.95 24.73
C GLN A 165 -0.04 -4.48 24.81
N ASP A 166 0.11 -5.81 24.76
CA ASP A 166 1.43 -6.46 24.88
C ASP A 166 2.39 -6.08 23.74
N TYR A 167 1.84 -5.64 22.59
CA TYR A 167 2.63 -5.14 21.48
C TYR A 167 3.45 -3.88 21.82
N LEU A 168 3.16 -3.19 22.92
CA LEU A 168 3.95 -2.06 23.40
C LEU A 168 5.25 -2.47 24.13
N LYS A 169 5.32 -3.73 24.57
CA LYS A 169 6.43 -4.27 25.38
C LYS A 169 7.65 -4.60 24.52
N ALA A 170 8.72 -5.05 25.15
CA ALA A 170 9.93 -5.46 24.43
C ALA A 170 9.70 -6.71 23.56
N PRO A 171 10.54 -6.97 22.53
CA PRO A 171 10.35 -8.09 21.59
C PRO A 171 10.40 -9.48 22.23
N ASP A 172 11.06 -9.61 23.38
CA ASP A 172 11.16 -10.83 24.17
C ASP A 172 10.02 -10.99 25.19
N VAL A 173 9.26 -9.92 25.46
CA VAL A 173 8.06 -9.97 26.31
C VAL A 173 6.88 -10.46 25.48
N LYS A 174 6.59 -11.75 25.62
CA LYS A 174 5.59 -12.46 24.82
C LYS A 174 4.49 -13.06 25.70
N ARG A 175 3.23 -12.90 25.29
CA ARG A 175 2.09 -13.62 25.89
C ARG A 175 2.18 -15.12 25.58
N THR A 176 1.82 -15.96 26.54
CA THR A 176 1.73 -17.42 26.32
C THR A 176 0.92 -17.74 25.06
N GLY A 177 1.49 -18.53 24.15
CA GLY A 177 0.87 -18.94 22.89
C GLY A 177 1.16 -18.03 21.67
N TYR A 178 1.76 -16.86 21.86
CA TYR A 178 2.15 -15.99 20.74
C TYR A 178 3.52 -16.42 20.19
N TYR A 179 3.91 -16.02 18.98
CA TYR A 179 5.26 -16.27 18.43
C TYR A 179 6.20 -15.07 18.57
N MET A 180 5.65 -13.84 18.57
CA MET A 180 6.38 -12.59 18.67
C MET A 180 5.94 -11.79 19.91
N GLY A 181 6.87 -11.06 20.53
CA GLY A 181 6.58 -10.05 21.56
C GLY A 181 6.28 -8.67 20.95
N GLY A 182 6.49 -7.61 21.72
CA GLY A 182 6.16 -6.24 21.30
C GLY A 182 7.28 -5.50 20.54
N VAL A 183 7.00 -4.24 20.18
CA VAL A 183 7.91 -3.38 19.39
C VAL A 183 8.72 -2.40 20.25
N ASN A 184 8.80 -2.65 21.55
CA ASN A 184 9.51 -1.84 22.54
C ASN A 184 9.05 -0.37 22.63
N ARG A 185 7.77 -0.10 22.36
CA ARG A 185 7.24 1.27 22.37
C ARG A 185 7.36 1.90 23.75
N ASP A 186 7.07 1.19 24.83
CA ASP A 186 7.10 1.77 26.19
C ASP A 186 8.47 2.37 26.56
N SER A 187 9.56 1.84 25.99
CA SER A 187 10.92 2.33 26.26
C SER A 187 11.19 3.75 25.77
N VAL A 188 10.37 4.25 24.82
CA VAL A 188 10.58 5.57 24.22
C VAL A 188 9.65 6.66 24.75
N ASP A 189 8.77 6.35 25.71
CA ASP A 189 7.80 7.32 26.29
C ASP A 189 8.48 8.58 26.86
N ARG A 190 9.71 8.44 27.35
CA ARG A 190 10.48 9.55 27.95
C ARG A 190 11.05 10.55 26.93
N TYR A 191 11.09 10.20 25.65
CA TYR A 191 11.68 11.08 24.63
C TYR A 191 10.65 12.07 24.10
N ALA A 192 11.09 13.30 23.83
CA ALA A 192 10.26 14.32 23.22
C ALA A 192 9.74 13.84 21.85
N GLY A 193 8.47 14.13 21.56
CA GLY A 193 7.82 13.72 20.31
C GLY A 193 7.39 12.25 20.24
N SER A 194 7.64 11.44 21.28
CA SER A 194 7.26 10.01 21.31
C SER A 194 5.75 9.79 21.14
N ALA A 195 4.92 10.76 21.54
CA ALA A 195 3.48 10.73 21.37
C ALA A 195 3.00 11.06 19.94
N GLY A 196 3.88 11.44 19.02
CA GLY A 196 3.55 11.77 17.63
C GLY A 196 2.94 13.15 17.40
N GLU A 197 3.15 14.09 18.33
CA GLU A 197 2.65 15.47 18.20
C GLU A 197 3.17 16.14 16.91
N GLY A 198 2.28 16.79 16.17
CA GLY A 198 2.60 17.47 14.91
C GLY A 198 2.67 16.56 13.68
N VAL A 199 2.81 15.25 13.86
CA VAL A 199 2.82 14.25 12.78
C VAL A 199 1.39 13.90 12.35
N THR A 200 1.20 13.72 11.04
CA THR A 200 0.02 13.09 10.45
C THR A 200 0.38 11.68 10.02
N ILE A 201 -0.46 10.71 10.35
CA ILE A 201 -0.37 9.35 9.82
C ILE A 201 -1.51 9.17 8.82
N ILE A 202 -1.19 8.79 7.59
CA ILE A 202 -2.17 8.45 6.55
C ILE A 202 -2.39 6.94 6.57
N SER A 203 -3.60 6.50 6.90
CA SER A 203 -4.00 5.10 6.70
C SER A 203 -4.46 4.94 5.25
N ALA A 204 -3.73 4.11 4.48
CA ALA A 204 -4.10 3.72 3.13
C ALA A 204 -4.72 2.31 3.17
N GLU A 205 -6.03 2.24 3.00
CA GLU A 205 -6.87 1.09 3.36
C GLU A 205 -8.08 0.95 2.42
N ILE A 206 -8.75 -0.20 2.45
CA ILE A 206 -9.89 -0.48 1.56
C ILE A 206 -11.13 0.34 2.00
N ASP A 207 -11.47 0.25 3.28
CA ASP A 207 -12.56 0.99 3.91
C ASP A 207 -12.03 1.81 5.08
N ALA A 208 -12.69 2.94 5.33
CA ALA A 208 -12.27 3.88 6.37
C ALA A 208 -12.66 3.40 7.77
N TRP A 209 -11.81 3.70 8.76
CA TRP A 209 -12.14 3.48 10.17
C TRP A 209 -13.41 4.19 10.64
N ASN A 210 -14.00 3.66 11.71
CA ASN A 210 -15.12 4.29 12.39
C ASN A 210 -14.69 5.59 13.10
N THR A 211 -14.88 6.75 12.43
CA THR A 211 -14.56 8.07 13.00
C THR A 211 -15.45 8.45 14.19
N SER A 212 -16.56 7.75 14.41
CA SER A 212 -17.44 7.93 15.57
C SER A 212 -17.01 7.10 16.78
N HIS A 213 -16.00 6.23 16.65
CA HIS A 213 -15.50 5.42 17.76
C HIS A 213 -14.89 6.33 18.85
N ALA A 214 -15.38 6.20 20.10
CA ALA A 214 -15.04 7.11 21.19
C ALA A 214 -13.53 7.23 21.46
N ASN A 215 -12.77 6.14 21.31
CA ASN A 215 -11.32 6.10 21.54
C ASN A 215 -10.49 6.59 20.33
N LEU A 216 -11.06 6.72 19.13
CA LEU A 216 -10.28 7.02 17.93
C LEU A 216 -10.31 8.52 17.58
N PRO A 217 -9.27 9.04 16.91
CA PRO A 217 -9.27 10.40 16.41
C PRO A 217 -10.18 10.56 15.19
N PRO A 218 -10.69 11.78 14.93
CA PRO A 218 -11.37 12.08 13.69
C PRO A 218 -10.39 12.08 12.51
N MET A 219 -10.94 11.99 11.30
CA MET A 219 -10.19 12.11 10.05
C MET A 219 -9.87 13.58 9.77
N SER A 220 -8.58 13.92 9.73
CA SER A 220 -8.11 15.30 9.53
C SER A 220 -7.97 15.70 8.05
N LEU A 221 -7.75 14.72 7.18
CA LEU A 221 -7.76 14.87 5.71
C LEU A 221 -8.03 13.52 5.06
N SER A 222 -8.56 13.54 3.84
CA SER A 222 -8.92 12.30 3.15
C SER A 222 -8.92 12.40 1.64
N SER A 223 -8.82 11.24 1.00
CA SER A 223 -8.93 11.06 -0.44
C SER A 223 -9.61 9.72 -0.76
N GLY A 224 -10.61 9.75 -1.63
CA GLY A 224 -11.45 8.59 -1.96
C GLY A 224 -12.68 8.44 -1.04
N LYS A 225 -13.30 7.25 -1.05
CA LYS A 225 -14.52 6.93 -0.30
C LYS A 225 -14.20 6.78 1.20
N THR A 226 -14.79 7.61 2.04
CA THR A 226 -14.56 7.64 3.50
C THR A 226 -15.69 6.99 4.31
N THR A 227 -16.58 6.24 3.66
CA THR A 227 -17.71 5.61 4.35
C THR A 227 -17.23 4.41 5.13
N TYR A 228 -17.42 4.44 6.45
CA TYR A 228 -17.24 3.27 7.30
C TYR A 228 -18.26 2.18 6.99
N VAL A 229 -17.81 0.92 6.98
CA VAL A 229 -18.63 -0.27 6.79
C VAL A 229 -18.54 -1.10 8.06
N ALA A 230 -19.66 -1.33 8.76
CA ALA A 230 -19.66 -1.92 10.10
C ALA A 230 -19.15 -3.36 10.19
N SER A 231 -19.09 -4.08 9.07
CA SER A 231 -18.48 -5.41 9.00
C SER A 231 -16.97 -5.39 8.75
N HIS A 232 -16.39 -4.22 8.42
CA HIS A 232 -14.99 -4.06 8.03
C HIS A 232 -14.26 -3.17 9.06
N ASP A 233 -13.87 -3.78 10.19
CA ASP A 233 -13.22 -3.09 11.31
C ASP A 233 -11.69 -3.13 11.26
N HIS A 234 -11.11 -3.67 10.18
CA HIS A 234 -9.65 -3.74 10.02
C HIS A 234 -8.95 -2.38 10.21
N ASP A 235 -9.38 -1.34 9.49
CA ASP A 235 -8.79 0.01 9.64
C ASP A 235 -9.13 0.62 11.01
N THR A 236 -10.31 0.34 11.59
CA THR A 236 -10.64 0.73 12.98
C THR A 236 -9.62 0.17 13.97
N ALA A 237 -9.28 -1.12 13.86
CA ALA A 237 -8.28 -1.76 14.71
C ALA A 237 -6.87 -1.20 14.45
N SER A 238 -6.52 -1.02 13.18
CA SER A 238 -5.21 -0.52 12.73
C SER A 238 -4.95 0.91 13.21
N VAL A 239 -5.90 1.82 12.99
CA VAL A 239 -5.88 3.19 13.55
C VAL A 239 -5.87 3.16 15.08
N GLY A 240 -6.53 2.18 15.69
CA GLY A 240 -6.48 1.95 17.13
C GLY A 240 -5.06 1.69 17.65
N ILE A 241 -4.32 0.79 17.01
CA ILE A 241 -2.92 0.51 17.35
C ILE A 241 -2.06 1.77 17.17
N MET A 242 -2.24 2.51 16.07
CA MET A 242 -1.37 3.65 15.77
C MET A 242 -1.68 4.89 16.60
N ALA A 243 -2.96 5.28 16.70
CA ALA A 243 -3.34 6.64 17.08
C ALA A 243 -4.58 6.73 17.97
N ALA A 244 -5.02 5.63 18.61
CA ALA A 244 -6.06 5.73 19.64
C ALA A 244 -5.69 6.79 20.69
N LYS A 245 -6.64 7.66 21.01
CA LYS A 245 -6.47 8.79 21.94
C LYS A 245 -6.19 8.26 23.35
N ASP A 246 -5.23 8.85 24.05
CA ASP A 246 -5.05 8.59 25.47
C ASP A 246 -6.13 9.34 26.28
N MET A 247 -7.22 8.65 26.60
CA MET A 247 -8.35 9.20 27.37
C MET A 247 -8.47 8.59 28.77
N GLY A 248 -7.45 7.89 29.24
CA GLY A 248 -7.47 7.23 30.55
C GLY A 248 -8.23 5.90 30.59
N THR A 249 -8.89 5.49 29.49
CA THR A 249 -9.61 4.23 29.31
C THR A 249 -9.42 3.72 27.87
N GLY A 250 -10.00 2.57 27.52
CA GLY A 250 -9.83 1.96 26.20
C GLY A 250 -8.40 1.48 25.98
N ILE A 251 -7.82 1.85 24.85
CA ILE A 251 -6.41 1.66 24.50
C ILE A 251 -5.72 3.00 24.23
N ARG A 252 -4.40 3.01 24.26
CA ARG A 252 -3.56 4.14 23.87
C ARG A 252 -2.73 3.78 22.65
N GLY A 253 -2.88 4.50 21.54
CA GLY A 253 -2.12 4.25 20.33
C GLY A 253 -0.61 4.46 20.51
N LEU A 254 0.22 3.96 19.59
CA LEU A 254 1.67 4.16 19.59
C LEU A 254 2.06 5.64 19.53
N ALA A 255 1.28 6.43 18.79
CA ALA A 255 1.43 7.86 18.53
C ALA A 255 0.10 8.58 18.84
N TRP A 256 -0.40 8.45 20.07
CA TRP A 256 -1.73 8.89 20.48
C TRP A 256 -2.04 10.39 20.37
N LYS A 257 -1.05 11.23 20.02
CA LYS A 257 -1.22 12.66 19.73
C LYS A 257 -1.01 13.01 18.25
N SER A 258 -0.84 12.02 17.37
CA SER A 258 -0.80 12.24 15.94
C SER A 258 -2.18 12.64 15.39
N ARG A 259 -2.16 13.29 14.24
CA ARG A 259 -3.36 13.44 13.41
C ARG A 259 -3.50 12.21 12.52
N MET A 260 -4.73 11.83 12.17
CA MET A 260 -4.99 10.76 11.21
C MET A 260 -5.57 11.30 9.92
N GLY A 261 -5.07 10.81 8.79
CA GLY A 261 -5.66 10.99 7.47
C GLY A 261 -5.96 9.65 6.82
N TYR A 262 -6.72 9.67 5.73
CA TYR A 262 -7.17 8.45 5.06
C TYR A 262 -7.00 8.53 3.54
N ALA A 263 -6.52 7.46 2.93
CA ALA A 263 -6.58 7.25 1.49
C ALA A 263 -7.25 5.91 1.20
N ALA A 264 -8.35 5.92 0.43
CA ALA A 264 -8.91 4.66 -0.05
C ALA A 264 -7.91 3.94 -0.99
N SER A 265 -7.94 2.62 -1.01
CA SER A 265 -6.91 1.72 -1.55
C SER A 265 -6.40 2.00 -2.97
N ALA A 266 -7.20 2.64 -3.84
CA ALA A 266 -6.72 3.03 -5.16
C ALA A 266 -5.53 4.00 -5.07
N SER A 267 -4.41 3.65 -5.69
CA SER A 267 -3.12 4.36 -5.61
C SER A 267 -3.21 5.87 -5.91
N ASN A 268 -4.12 6.28 -6.80
CA ASN A 268 -4.31 7.70 -7.13
C ASN A 268 -4.85 8.52 -5.94
N ASN A 269 -5.55 7.90 -4.97
CA ASN A 269 -6.04 8.60 -3.79
C ASN A 269 -4.88 9.06 -2.90
N LEU A 270 -3.92 8.17 -2.63
CA LEU A 270 -2.73 8.48 -1.86
C LEU A 270 -1.84 9.50 -2.59
N TYR A 271 -1.67 9.34 -3.91
CA TYR A 271 -0.96 10.31 -4.75
C TYR A 271 -1.53 11.74 -4.61
N ASN A 272 -2.85 11.88 -4.58
CA ASN A 272 -3.51 13.18 -4.42
C ASN A 272 -3.42 13.77 -3.00
N LEU A 273 -2.94 13.01 -2.01
CA LEU A 273 -2.65 13.53 -0.68
C LEU A 273 -1.26 14.14 -0.55
N ILE A 274 -0.31 13.80 -1.43
CA ILE A 274 1.09 14.25 -1.33
C ILE A 274 1.22 15.76 -1.06
N PRO A 275 0.52 16.67 -1.77
CA PRO A 275 0.67 18.12 -1.56
C PRO A 275 0.07 18.65 -0.24
N GLN A 276 -0.52 17.77 0.57
CA GLN A 276 -1.05 18.07 1.90
C GLN A 276 -0.14 17.51 3.01
N LEU A 277 0.83 16.67 2.65
CA LEU A 277 1.76 16.05 3.59
C LEU A 277 2.92 16.99 3.90
N LYS A 278 3.49 16.81 5.09
CA LYS A 278 4.67 17.52 5.56
C LYS A 278 5.80 16.52 5.81
N ALA A 279 7.04 17.01 5.80
CA ALA A 279 8.17 16.21 6.24
C ALA A 279 7.91 15.68 7.67
N GLY A 280 8.06 14.37 7.85
CA GLY A 280 7.75 13.69 9.11
C GLY A 280 6.36 13.07 9.19
N ASP A 281 5.45 13.39 8.26
CA ASP A 281 4.21 12.61 8.11
C ASP A 281 4.53 11.18 7.66
N VAL A 282 3.70 10.23 8.11
CA VAL A 282 3.91 8.79 7.91
C VAL A 282 2.75 8.23 7.08
N VAL A 283 3.05 7.30 6.18
CA VAL A 283 2.02 6.52 5.48
C VAL A 283 2.05 5.10 6.04
N GLN A 284 0.90 4.64 6.50
CA GLN A 284 0.64 3.24 6.81
C GLN A 284 -0.17 2.65 5.67
N ILE A 285 0.28 1.53 5.12
CA ILE A 285 -0.43 0.82 4.06
C ILE A 285 -0.95 -0.49 4.66
N GLY A 286 -2.27 -0.63 4.71
CA GLY A 286 -2.97 -1.80 5.23
C GLY A 286 -3.75 -2.55 4.15
N ILE A 287 -3.36 -2.42 2.88
CA ILE A 287 -4.06 -3.06 1.77
C ILE A 287 -3.65 -4.53 1.68
N GLN A 288 -4.63 -5.43 1.75
CA GLN A 288 -4.43 -6.83 1.43
C GLN A 288 -4.95 -7.14 0.04
N VAL A 289 -4.33 -8.13 -0.60
CA VAL A 289 -4.78 -8.72 -1.85
C VAL A 289 -4.93 -10.20 -1.63
N ALA A 290 -5.91 -10.84 -2.27
CA ALA A 290 -6.06 -12.29 -2.17
C ALA A 290 -4.80 -12.95 -2.73
N GLY A 291 -4.03 -13.61 -1.86
CA GLY A 291 -2.92 -14.44 -2.30
C GLY A 291 -3.45 -15.69 -3.00
N GLY A 292 -2.82 -16.08 -4.10
CA GLY A 292 -2.98 -17.45 -4.61
C GLY A 292 -2.53 -18.44 -3.53
N TYR A 293 -3.18 -19.61 -3.48
CA TYR A 293 -2.74 -20.66 -2.57
C TYR A 293 -1.26 -21.00 -2.85
N PRO A 294 -0.40 -21.16 -1.81
CA PRO A 294 0.95 -21.69 -2.00
C PRO A 294 0.90 -22.96 -2.85
N SER A 295 1.69 -23.01 -3.92
CA SER A 295 1.71 -24.15 -4.84
C SER A 295 1.90 -25.46 -4.08
N GLY A 296 0.97 -26.41 -4.27
CA GLY A 296 0.97 -27.72 -3.59
C GLY A 296 0.21 -27.77 -2.27
N CYS A 297 -0.37 -26.66 -1.81
CA CYS A 297 -1.17 -26.65 -0.58
C CYS A 297 -2.66 -26.85 -0.88
N GLN A 298 -3.28 -27.88 -0.28
CA GLN A 298 -4.67 -28.28 -0.58
C GLN A 298 -5.69 -27.91 0.51
N LYS A 299 -5.24 -27.47 1.70
CA LYS A 299 -6.13 -27.07 2.80
C LYS A 299 -5.41 -26.19 3.83
N ASP A 300 -6.09 -25.16 4.33
CA ASP A 300 -5.65 -24.27 5.43
C ASP A 300 -4.29 -23.57 5.21
N CYS A 301 -4.10 -23.03 4.02
CA CYS A 301 -2.85 -22.38 3.60
C CYS A 301 -2.91 -20.89 3.90
N TRP A 302 -2.35 -20.50 5.05
CA TRP A 302 -2.25 -19.10 5.44
C TRP A 302 -0.80 -18.64 5.23
N VAL A 303 -0.62 -17.59 4.42
CA VAL A 303 0.65 -16.86 4.39
C VAL A 303 0.57 -15.84 5.52
N ALA A 304 1.46 -15.98 6.50
CA ALA A 304 1.60 -15.03 7.60
C ALA A 304 2.31 -13.75 7.12
#